data_AF-A0A3G9K1W8-F1
#
_entry.id   AF-A0A3G9K1W8-F1
#
_cell.length_a   1.000
_cell.length_b   1.000
_cell.length_c   1.000
_cell.angle_alpha   90.00
_cell.angle_beta   90.00
_cell.angle_gamma   90.00
#
_symmetry.space_group_name_H-M   'P 1'
#
loop_
_entity.id
_entity.type
_entity.pdbx_description
1 polymer ?
#
loop_
_entity_poly.entity_id
_entity_poly.type
_entity_poly.pdbx_seq_one_letter_code
_entity_poly.pdbx_strand_id
1 'polypeptide(L)'
;MALTKRYFGNEAEYPKYDNYDGINVNKTQDIPLDFKGVMGVPITFLHKFNPDQFEIIKFRKGNDDKDLSVNGKCPYFRILIKNKRIKTEYIDLTDKEKQCITQS
;
A
#
# COMPACT_ATOMS: atom_id res chain seq x y z
N MET A 1 5.51 -13.67 2.58
CA MET A 1 5.06 -14.16 1.26
C MET A 1 5.85 -13.42 0.18
N ALA A 2 6.23 -14.08 -0.92
CA ALA A 2 6.88 -13.40 -2.05
C ALA A 2 5.84 -12.65 -2.89
N LEU A 3 6.18 -11.44 -3.35
CA LEU A 3 5.35 -10.64 -4.25
C LEU A 3 5.89 -10.75 -5.66
N THR A 4 5.01 -11.00 -6.63
CA THR A 4 5.39 -11.19 -8.04
C THR A 4 4.68 -10.23 -8.99
N LYS A 5 3.62 -9.55 -8.52
CA LYS A 5 2.86 -8.60 -9.33
C LYS A 5 3.42 -7.19 -9.26
N ARG A 6 3.08 -6.40 -10.28
CA ARG A 6 3.46 -5.00 -10.46
C ARG A 6 2.21 -4.16 -10.69
N TYR A 7 2.18 -2.98 -10.09
CA TYR A 7 1.15 -1.98 -10.29
C TYR A 7 1.40 -1.16 -11.56
N PHE A 8 2.63 -0.67 -11.75
CA PHE A 8 2.97 0.16 -12.89
C PHE A 8 2.84 -0.63 -14.19
N GLY A 9 2.04 -0.12 -15.13
CA GLY A 9 1.67 -0.78 -16.39
C GLY A 9 0.52 -1.78 -16.28
N ASN A 10 -0.07 -1.98 -15.09
CA ASN A 10 -1.24 -2.86 -14.88
C ASN A 10 -2.32 -2.16 -14.03
N GLU A 11 -2.38 -0.83 -14.06
CA GLU A 11 -3.21 -0.02 -13.16
C GLU A 11 -4.71 -0.36 -13.27
N ALA A 12 -5.15 -0.83 -14.44
CA ALA A 12 -6.53 -1.27 -14.69
C ALA A 12 -6.95 -2.47 -13.83
N GLU A 13 -6.01 -3.30 -13.37
CA GLU A 13 -6.29 -4.44 -12.48
C GLU A 13 -6.46 -4.03 -11.02
N TYR A 14 -6.10 -2.78 -10.68
CA TYR A 14 -6.06 -2.25 -9.32
C TYR A 14 -6.96 -1.01 -9.18
N PRO A 15 -8.29 -1.20 -9.18
CA PRO A 15 -9.22 -0.08 -9.07
C PRO A 15 -9.00 0.69 -7.76
N LYS A 16 -9.06 2.02 -7.82
CA LYS A 16 -8.93 2.90 -6.66
C LYS A 16 -10.25 2.96 -5.87
N TYR A 17 -10.16 3.22 -4.56
CA TYR A 17 -11.33 3.49 -3.72
C TYR A 17 -11.84 4.91 -3.94
N ASP A 18 -13.16 5.12 -3.85
CA ASP A 18 -13.77 6.45 -3.98
C ASP A 18 -13.57 7.28 -2.71
N ASN A 19 -13.56 6.62 -1.54
CA ASN A 19 -13.52 7.25 -0.22
C ASN A 19 -12.18 7.08 0.52
N TYR A 20 -11.13 6.62 -0.17
CA TYR A 20 -9.82 6.42 0.42
C TYR A 20 -8.72 6.47 -0.64
N ASP A 21 -7.58 7.09 -0.31
CA ASP A 21 -6.41 7.11 -1.20
C ASP A 21 -5.67 5.77 -1.17
N GLY A 22 -6.22 4.79 -1.88
CA GLY A 22 -5.68 3.44 -1.96
C GLY A 22 -6.29 2.63 -3.10
N ILE A 23 -5.67 1.50 -3.39
CA ILE A 23 -6.11 0.56 -4.42
C ILE A 23 -6.77 -0.68 -3.79
N ASN A 24 -7.77 -1.22 -4.45
CA ASN A 24 -8.37 -2.50 -4.10
C ASN A 24 -7.58 -3.64 -4.74
N VAL A 25 -7.13 -4.57 -3.89
CA VAL A 25 -6.46 -5.80 -4.32
C VAL A 25 -7.36 -6.97 -3.97
N ASN A 26 -7.85 -7.69 -4.98
CA ASN A 26 -8.84 -8.74 -4.77
C ASN A 26 -8.28 -10.02 -4.15
N LYS A 27 -7.00 -10.34 -4.36
CA LYS A 27 -6.35 -11.52 -3.80
C LYS A 27 -4.99 -11.16 -3.24
N THR A 28 -4.63 -11.79 -2.13
CA THR A 28 -3.33 -11.62 -1.47
C THR A 28 -2.13 -11.87 -2.40
N GLN A 29 -2.24 -12.80 -3.36
CA GLN A 29 -1.17 -13.08 -4.33
C GLN A 29 -0.99 -11.96 -5.37
N ASP A 30 -2.01 -11.11 -5.55
CA ASP A 30 -1.99 -10.03 -6.53
C ASP A 30 -1.43 -8.73 -5.94
N ILE A 31 -0.95 -8.75 -4.69
CA ILE A 31 -0.37 -7.57 -4.05
C ILE A 31 0.86 -7.11 -4.85
N PRO A 32 0.87 -5.87 -5.39
CA PRO A 32 1.98 -5.36 -6.17
C PRO A 32 3.20 -5.04 -5.29
N LEU A 33 4.39 -5.35 -5.79
CA LEU A 33 5.65 -5.13 -5.08
C LEU A 33 6.17 -3.69 -5.15
N ASP A 34 5.69 -2.92 -6.13
CA ASP A 34 6.15 -1.58 -6.51
C ASP A 34 5.16 -0.46 -6.11
N PHE A 35 4.01 -0.79 -5.53
CA PHE A 35 3.02 0.20 -5.10
C PHE A 35 3.27 0.71 -3.68
N LYS A 36 3.61 2.00 -3.57
CA LYS A 36 3.93 2.68 -2.30
C LYS A 36 2.70 3.13 -1.50
N GLY A 37 1.54 3.18 -2.13
CA GLY A 37 0.29 3.63 -1.50
C GLY A 37 -0.33 2.59 -0.57
N VAL A 38 -1.54 2.89 -0.10
CA VAL A 38 -2.31 1.97 0.72
C VAL A 38 -3.08 0.99 -0.16
N MET A 39 -3.11 -0.27 0.25
CA MET A 39 -3.77 -1.36 -0.47
C MET A 39 -4.85 -1.97 0.41
N GLY A 40 -6.05 -2.09 -0.12
CA GLY A 40 -7.13 -2.83 0.51
C GLY A 40 -7.08 -4.30 0.10
N VAL A 41 -6.80 -5.17 1.06
CA VAL A 41 -6.68 -6.62 0.85
C VAL A 41 -7.79 -7.38 1.58
N PRO A 42 -8.12 -8.62 1.17
CA PRO A 42 -9.09 -9.44 1.90
C PRO A 42 -8.62 -9.71 3.35
N ILE A 43 -9.57 -9.88 4.28
CA ILE A 43 -9.29 -10.25 5.68
C ILE A 43 -8.40 -11.50 5.83
N THR A 44 -8.49 -12.44 4.87
CA THR A 44 -7.69 -13.67 4.82
C THR A 44 -6.20 -13.41 4.66
N PHE A 45 -5.79 -12.19 4.30
CA PHE A 45 -4.40 -11.74 4.30
C PHE A 45 -3.69 -11.96 5.64
N LEU A 46 -4.40 -11.92 6.77
CA LEU A 46 -3.82 -12.10 8.11
C LEU A 46 -3.08 -13.44 8.26
N HIS A 47 -3.53 -14.50 7.58
CA HIS A 47 -2.84 -15.80 7.62
C HIS A 47 -1.44 -15.77 7.00
N LYS A 48 -1.17 -14.79 6.12
CA LYS A 48 0.11 -14.63 5.42
C LYS A 48 0.83 -13.34 5.82
N PHE A 49 0.34 -12.65 6.86
CA PHE A 49 0.85 -11.37 7.29
C PHE A 49 2.30 -11.52 7.78
N ASN A 50 3.14 -10.59 7.36
CA ASN A 50 4.50 -10.44 7.84
C ASN A 50 4.72 -8.97 8.26
N PRO A 51 4.89 -8.67 9.56
CA PRO A 51 5.07 -7.30 10.06
C PRO A 51 6.37 -6.62 9.62
N ASP A 52 7.37 -7.38 9.15
CA ASP A 52 8.60 -6.81 8.57
C ASP A 52 8.38 -6.35 7.13
N GLN A 53 7.38 -6.92 6.45
CA GLN A 53 7.04 -6.61 5.06
C GLN A 53 5.92 -5.58 4.96
N PHE A 54 4.92 -5.68 5.83
CA PHE A 54 3.70 -4.89 5.75
C PHE A 54 3.35 -4.22 7.07
N GLU A 55 2.72 -3.07 6.94
CA GLU A 55 2.10 -2.32 8.03
C GLU A 55 0.58 -2.40 7.87
N ILE A 56 -0.14 -2.73 8.94
CA ILE A 56 -1.61 -2.67 8.96
C ILE A 56 -2.01 -1.26 9.37
N ILE A 57 -2.71 -0.56 8.49
CA ILE A 57 -3.10 0.84 8.69
C ILE A 57 -4.44 0.93 9.43
N LYS A 58 -5.48 0.28 8.88
CA LYS A 58 -6.85 0.31 9.42
C LYS A 58 -7.63 -0.94 9.01
N PHE A 59 -8.64 -1.28 9.82
CA PHE A 59 -9.59 -2.36 9.54
C PHE A 59 -10.92 -1.74 9.09
N ARG A 60 -11.37 -2.06 7.87
CA ARG A 60 -12.70 -1.76 7.29
C ARG A 60 -13.12 -0.28 7.17
N LYS A 61 -12.59 0.63 8.00
CA LYS A 61 -13.02 2.03 8.10
C LYS A 61 -12.22 2.96 7.19
N GLY A 62 -12.95 3.74 6.39
CA GLY A 62 -12.43 4.87 5.61
C GLY A 62 -12.02 6.05 6.49
N ASN A 63 -11.74 7.19 5.85
CA ASN A 63 -11.35 8.42 6.56
C ASN A 63 -12.52 9.12 7.27
N ASP A 64 -13.76 8.75 6.94
CA ASP A 64 -15.01 9.23 7.51
C ASP A 64 -15.56 8.33 8.63
N ASP A 65 -14.75 7.38 9.10
CA ASP A 65 -15.11 6.31 10.04
C ASP A 65 -16.23 5.37 9.58
N LYS A 66 -16.68 5.51 8.32
CA LYS A 66 -17.63 4.60 7.67
C LYS A 66 -16.89 3.48 6.95
N ASP A 67 -17.64 2.46 6.54
CA ASP A 67 -17.08 1.35 5.77
C ASP A 67 -16.53 1.84 4.42
N LEU A 68 -15.39 1.29 4.00
CA LEU A 68 -14.85 1.50 2.63
C LEU A 68 -15.91 1.14 1.58
N SER A 69 -16.05 1.96 0.54
CA SER A 69 -16.96 1.73 -0.58
C SER A 69 -16.23 1.80 -1.92
N VAL A 70 -16.68 0.98 -2.87
CA VAL A 70 -16.20 0.99 -4.27
C VAL A 70 -17.43 1.08 -5.15
N ASN A 71 -17.54 2.14 -5.96
CA ASN A 71 -18.69 2.41 -6.82
C ASN A 71 -20.03 2.40 -6.06
N GLY A 72 -20.06 2.98 -4.86
CA GLY A 72 -21.27 3.07 -4.02
C GLY A 72 -21.72 1.76 -3.36
N LYS A 73 -20.97 0.65 -3.51
CA LYS A 73 -21.21 -0.61 -2.80
C LYS A 73 -20.22 -0.78 -1.66
N CYS A 74 -20.65 -1.36 -0.55
CA CYS A 74 -19.76 -1.80 0.53
C CYS A 74 -19.12 -3.15 0.15
N PRO A 75 -17.88 -3.22 -0.35
CA PRO A 75 -17.19 -4.48 -0.58
C PRO A 75 -17.05 -5.28 0.73
N TYR A 76 -16.87 -6.60 0.58
CA TYR A 76 -16.48 -7.51 1.66
C TYR A 76 -15.35 -6.96 2.53
N PHE A 77 -15.29 -7.38 3.80
CA PHE A 77 -14.33 -6.89 4.79
C PHE A 77 -12.89 -6.82 4.25
N ARG A 78 -12.38 -5.59 4.12
CA ARG A 78 -11.00 -5.29 3.68
C ARG A 78 -10.15 -4.82 4.86
N ILE A 79 -8.87 -5.17 4.83
CA ILE A 79 -7.83 -4.58 5.67
C ILE A 79 -7.01 -3.65 4.79
N LEU A 80 -6.73 -2.44 5.29
CA LEU A 80 -5.82 -1.51 4.65
C LEU A 80 -4.39 -1.79 5.11
N ILE A 81 -3.51 -2.09 4.16
CA ILE A 81 -2.10 -2.39 4.40
C ILE A 81 -1.20 -1.46 3.59
N LYS A 82 0.04 -1.29 4.04
CA LYS A 82 1.09 -0.58 3.30
C LYS A 82 2.35 -1.42 3.26
N ASN A 83 3.06 -1.42 2.13
CA ASN A 83 4.33 -2.13 2.02
C ASN A 83 5.47 -1.31 2.66
N LYS A 84 6.10 -1.86 3.70
CA LYS A 84 7.19 -1.20 4.45
C LYS A 84 8.52 -1.23 3.69
N ARG A 85 8.70 -2.22 2.81
CA ARG A 85 9.98 -2.45 2.10
C ARG A 85 10.22 -1.52 0.92
N ILE A 86 9.21 -0.76 0.48
CA ILE A 86 9.36 0.24 -0.59
C ILE A 86 9.83 1.61 -0.04
N LYS A 87 10.26 1.66 1.23
CA LYS A 87 11.15 2.70 1.70
C LYS A 87 12.53 2.41 1.12
N THR A 88 12.99 3.26 0.20
CA THR A 88 14.38 3.70 -0.04
C THR A 88 14.64 3.86 -1.54
N GLU A 89 14.30 5.02 -2.07
CA GLU A 89 15.14 5.72 -3.08
C GLU A 89 15.21 7.24 -2.81
N TYR A 90 14.58 7.73 -1.73
CA TYR A 90 14.52 9.17 -1.41
C TYR A 90 15.36 9.57 -0.19
N ILE A 91 16.06 8.64 0.47
CA ILE A 91 16.87 8.96 1.66
C ILE A 91 18.37 9.08 1.32
N ASP A 92 18.86 8.48 0.23
CA ASP A 92 20.29 8.58 -0.13
C ASP A 92 20.69 9.87 -0.88
N LEU A 93 19.72 10.69 -1.30
CA LEU A 93 19.99 11.98 -1.94
C LEU A 93 20.19 13.11 -0.91
N THR A 94 19.58 13.02 0.27
CA THR A 94 19.66 14.07 1.29
C THR A 94 20.86 13.97 2.23
N ASP A 95 21.59 12.86 2.23
CA ASP A 95 22.83 12.71 3.01
C ASP A 95 24.08 13.11 2.22
N LYS A 96 24.04 13.13 0.88
CA LYS A 96 25.18 13.57 0.04
C LYS A 96 25.29 15.10 -0.11
N GLU A 97 24.22 15.85 0.10
CA GLU A 97 24.24 17.32 -0.08
C GLU A 97 24.74 18.09 1.16
N LYS A 98 24.86 17.45 2.34
CA LYS A 98 25.34 18.13 3.56
C LYS A 98 26.85 18.02 3.82
N GLN A 99 27.63 17.37 2.96
CA GLN A 99 29.08 17.21 3.16
C GLN A 99 29.97 17.99 2.18
N CYS A 100 29.41 18.83 1.31
CA CYS A 100 30.19 19.64 0.35
C CYS A 100 30.12 21.17 0.54
N ILE A 101 29.56 21.70 1.64
CA ILE A 101 29.42 23.17 1.83
C ILE A 101 29.94 23.68 3.18
N THR A 102 31.03 23.13 3.72
CA THR A 102 31.75 23.77 4.84
C THR A 102 33.26 23.54 4.85
N GLN A 103 33.92 23.71 3.70
CA GLN A 103 35.36 24.04 3.65
C GLN A 103 35.63 24.98 2.48
N SER A 104 35.50 26.28 2.72
CA SER A 104 36.08 27.37 1.94
C SER A 104 36.16 28.61 2.82
#